data_AF-A0A1W9TWC6-F1
#
_entry.id   AF-A0A1W9TWC6-F1
#
_cell.length_a   1.000
_cell.length_b   1.000
_cell.length_c   1.000
_cell.angle_alpha   90.00
_cell.angle_beta   90.00
_cell.angle_gamma   90.00
#
_symmetry.space_group_name_H-M   'P 1'
#
loop_
_entity.id
_entity.type
_entity.pdbx_description
1 polymer ?
#
loop_
_entity_poly.entity_id
_entity_poly.type
_entity_poly.pdbx_seq_one_letter_code
_entity_poly.pdbx_strand_id
1 'polypeptide(L)'
;MRWKWILGITVFLIVALIAGIFVILSSYDFNDLKPKIAQMVKDSTGRELSMKGDLELEIGLNPTLVIEDVSFQNVSWGSRPELAKIRRLEIQVAVLPLIRKIILFKRLILIEPDILIETNRDGTSNLEFKTVKKRVATKSVEEAPVHGKSILSAIAFNNIRIEKGRFTYNGRQSGRTYTINLESAIAVADPDGSVSLKLNGGYNSKPFRVNATLGSVAALTDPVKIWPVKLTSDIADSTITIDGAVRDPIKGKGLSITVTATGRSIPEILKLFNITYIPDLGPFD
;
A
#
# COMPACT_ATOMS: atom_id res chain seq x y z
N MET A 1 21.12 -6.29 -49.77
CA MET A 1 20.59 -7.60 -49.29
C MET A 1 21.16 -8.08 -47.94
N ARG A 2 22.37 -7.69 -47.51
CA ARG A 2 23.01 -8.23 -46.29
C ARG A 2 22.37 -7.80 -44.95
N TRP A 3 21.76 -6.61 -44.89
CA TRP A 3 21.13 -6.11 -43.67
C TRP A 3 19.91 -6.93 -43.21
N LYS A 4 19.15 -7.52 -44.15
CA LYS A 4 18.00 -8.38 -43.84
C LYS A 4 18.43 -9.68 -43.15
N TRP A 5 19.60 -10.21 -43.52
CA TRP A 5 20.18 -11.40 -42.90
C TRP A 5 20.75 -11.10 -41.51
N ILE A 6 21.45 -9.98 -41.36
CA ILE A 6 21.95 -9.53 -40.04
C ILE A 6 20.77 -9.30 -39.09
N LEU A 7 19.73 -8.60 -39.55
CA LEU A 7 18.51 -8.38 -38.78
C LEU A 7 17.82 -9.70 -38.39
N GLY A 8 17.71 -10.64 -39.34
CA GLY A 8 17.14 -11.97 -39.07
C GLY A 8 17.93 -12.76 -38.01
N ILE A 9 19.25 -12.76 -38.10
CA ILE A 9 20.13 -13.43 -37.12
C ILE A 9 20.03 -12.76 -35.76
N THR A 10 20.03 -11.43 -35.69
CA THR A 10 19.89 -10.70 -34.42
C THR A 10 18.55 -11.00 -33.76
N VAL A 11 17.45 -10.98 -34.51
CA VAL A 11 16.12 -11.33 -33.98
C VAL A 11 16.09 -12.78 -33.50
N PHE A 12 16.64 -13.72 -34.26
CA PHE A 12 16.72 -15.12 -33.88
C PHE A 12 17.50 -15.33 -32.56
N LEU A 13 18.65 -14.67 -32.40
CA LEU A 13 19.45 -14.75 -31.18
C LEU A 13 18.71 -14.16 -29.96
N ILE A 14 17.98 -13.06 -30.15
CA ILE A 14 17.16 -12.48 -29.08
C ILE A 14 16.05 -13.44 -28.68
N VAL A 15 15.35 -14.04 -29.66
CA VAL A 15 14.28 -15.02 -29.39
C VAL A 15 14.83 -16.26 -28.70
N ALA A 16 15.96 -16.80 -29.15
CA ALA A 16 16.61 -17.95 -28.53
C ALA A 16 17.05 -17.67 -27.09
N LEU A 17 17.57 -16.46 -26.82
CA LEU A 17 17.93 -16.02 -25.47
C LEU A 17 16.70 -15.91 -24.57
N ILE A 18 15.61 -15.30 -25.05
CA ILE A 18 14.35 -15.19 -24.31
C ILE A 18 13.78 -16.59 -24.01
N ALA A 19 13.78 -17.50 -24.99
CA ALA A 19 13.33 -18.87 -24.81
C ALA A 19 14.20 -19.64 -23.79
N GLY A 20 15.53 -19.46 -23.83
CA GLY A 20 16.43 -20.07 -22.86
C GLY A 20 16.19 -19.58 -21.42
N ILE A 21 16.03 -18.26 -21.24
CA ILE A 21 15.68 -17.67 -19.93
C ILE A 21 14.32 -18.17 -19.46
N PHE A 22 13.34 -18.26 -20.36
CA PHE A 22 12.01 -18.78 -20.06
C PHE A 22 12.07 -20.22 -19.52
N VAL A 23 12.84 -21.11 -20.16
CA VAL A 23 13.00 -22.49 -19.71
C VAL A 23 13.65 -22.55 -18.33
N ILE A 24 14.72 -21.78 -18.10
CA ILE A 24 15.42 -21.75 -16.80
C ILE A 24 14.47 -21.29 -15.69
N LEU A 25 13.79 -20.15 -15.89
CA LEU A 25 12.87 -19.59 -14.89
C LEU A 25 11.65 -20.49 -14.65
N SER A 26 11.14 -21.16 -15.70
CA SER A 26 10.00 -22.08 -15.56
C SER A 26 10.38 -23.37 -14.82
N SER A 27 11.66 -23.76 -14.83
CA SER A 27 12.15 -24.96 -14.15
C SER A 27 12.57 -24.74 -12.69
N TYR A 28 12.64 -23.48 -12.23
CA TYR A 28 13.08 -23.14 -10.88
C TYR A 28 11.91 -23.18 -9.89
N ASP A 29 12.06 -23.92 -8.79
CA ASP A 29 11.08 -23.92 -7.71
C ASP A 29 11.28 -22.68 -6.82
N PHE A 30 10.43 -21.68 -6.99
CA PHE A 30 10.52 -20.46 -6.21
C PHE A 30 10.13 -20.65 -4.73
N ASN A 31 9.53 -21.79 -4.36
CA ASN A 31 9.21 -22.10 -2.96
C ASN A 31 10.48 -22.18 -2.08
N ASP A 32 11.64 -22.49 -2.65
CA ASP A 32 12.94 -22.46 -1.95
C ASP A 32 13.30 -21.08 -1.41
N LEU A 33 12.70 -20.00 -1.94
CA LEU A 33 12.92 -18.64 -1.46
C LEU A 33 12.12 -18.32 -0.20
N LYS A 34 11.05 -19.07 0.09
CA LYS A 34 10.14 -18.78 1.22
C LYS A 34 10.86 -18.66 2.56
N PRO A 35 11.77 -19.59 2.97
CA PRO A 35 12.46 -19.49 4.25
C PRO A 35 13.33 -18.24 4.35
N LYS A 36 13.99 -17.86 3.25
CA LYS A 36 14.87 -16.68 3.21
C LYS A 36 14.07 -15.38 3.32
N ILE A 37 12.93 -15.29 2.63
CA ILE A 37 12.02 -14.13 2.73
C ILE A 37 11.45 -14.04 4.15
N ALA A 38 10.97 -15.15 4.70
CA ALA A 38 10.43 -15.20 6.06
C ALA A 38 11.47 -14.75 7.10
N GLN A 39 12.72 -15.22 6.99
CA GLN A 39 13.80 -14.80 7.86
C GLN A 39 14.13 -13.31 7.72
N MET A 40 14.16 -12.78 6.48
CA MET A 40 14.42 -11.35 6.24
C MET A 40 13.33 -10.46 6.86
N VAL A 41 12.06 -10.89 6.79
CA VAL A 41 10.96 -10.18 7.42
C VAL A 41 11.05 -10.27 8.94
N LYS A 42 11.38 -11.44 9.50
CA LYS A 42 11.59 -11.63 10.94
C LYS A 42 12.74 -10.78 11.47
N ASP A 43 13.87 -10.74 10.78
CA ASP A 43 15.02 -9.89 11.12
C ASP A 43 14.67 -8.39 11.11
N SER A 44 13.83 -7.96 10.16
CA SER A 44 13.50 -6.55 9.95
C SER A 44 12.38 -6.04 10.87
N THR A 45 11.40 -6.90 11.17
CA THR A 45 10.15 -6.51 11.86
C THR A 45 10.02 -7.13 13.25
N GLY A 46 10.79 -8.17 13.55
CA GLY A 46 10.64 -9.01 14.74
C GLY A 46 9.44 -9.97 14.68
N ARG A 47 8.79 -10.13 13.52
CA ARG A 47 7.55 -10.90 13.34
C ARG A 47 7.65 -11.92 12.24
N GLU A 48 6.91 -13.01 12.42
CA GLU A 48 6.90 -14.11 11.47
C GLU A 48 6.01 -13.82 10.27
N LEU A 49 6.54 -14.10 9.08
CA LEU A 49 5.79 -14.18 7.83
C LEU A 49 5.66 -15.65 7.47
N SER A 50 4.43 -16.14 7.35
CA SER A 50 4.13 -17.50 6.89
C SER A 50 3.49 -17.42 5.51
N MET A 51 4.00 -18.22 4.58
CA MET A 51 3.49 -18.37 3.21
C MET A 51 3.12 -19.85 3.04
N LYS A 52 1.85 -20.19 3.32
CA LYS A 52 1.39 -21.58 3.34
C LYS A 52 1.08 -22.11 1.95
N GLY A 53 0.55 -21.26 1.08
CA GLY A 53 0.29 -21.57 -0.32
C GLY A 53 1.53 -21.36 -1.16
N ASP A 54 1.45 -21.70 -2.45
CA ASP A 54 2.59 -21.70 -3.36
C ASP A 54 3.06 -20.29 -3.70
N LEU A 55 4.37 -20.20 -4.00
CA LEU A 55 5.00 -19.00 -4.51
C LEU A 55 5.45 -19.30 -5.94
N GLU A 56 4.81 -18.64 -6.89
CA GLU A 56 4.93 -18.90 -8.32
C GLU A 56 5.38 -17.65 -9.08
N LEU A 57 6.16 -17.84 -10.13
CA LEU A 57 6.49 -16.77 -11.07
C LEU A 57 5.66 -16.97 -12.34
N GLU A 58 4.68 -16.10 -12.57
CA GLU A 58 3.99 -16.02 -13.85
C GLU A 58 4.92 -15.31 -14.85
N ILE A 59 5.47 -16.07 -15.79
CA ILE A 59 6.41 -15.56 -16.78
C ILE A 59 5.64 -15.00 -17.98
N GLY A 60 5.89 -13.74 -18.30
CA GLY A 60 5.32 -13.06 -19.46
C GLY A 60 6.02 -11.73 -19.72
N LEU A 61 5.45 -10.89 -20.60
CA LEU A 61 5.98 -9.55 -20.87
C LEU A 61 6.03 -8.64 -19.63
N ASN A 62 5.24 -8.97 -18.61
CA ASN A 62 5.28 -8.33 -17.31
C ASN A 62 5.30 -9.45 -16.24
N PRO A 63 6.49 -9.94 -15.85
CA PRO A 63 6.61 -11.05 -14.90
C PRO A 63 6.00 -10.67 -13.56
N THR A 64 5.23 -11.61 -13.00
CA THR A 64 4.46 -11.40 -11.78
C THR A 64 4.76 -12.52 -10.79
N LEU A 65 5.19 -12.14 -9.59
CA LEU A 65 5.33 -13.06 -8.47
C LEU A 65 3.98 -13.21 -7.79
N VAL A 66 3.43 -14.40 -7.75
CA VAL A 66 2.16 -14.73 -7.09
C VAL A 66 2.47 -15.53 -5.83
N ILE A 67 1.84 -15.15 -4.72
CA ILE A 67 2.01 -15.80 -3.42
C ILE A 67 0.63 -16.05 -2.85
N GLU A 68 0.30 -17.32 -2.62
CA GLU A 68 -0.97 -17.74 -2.03
C GLU A 68 -0.83 -17.95 -0.50
N ASP A 69 -1.91 -17.70 0.23
CA ASP A 69 -2.08 -17.87 1.67
C ASP A 69 -0.92 -17.29 2.51
N VAL A 70 -0.77 -15.96 2.41
CA VAL A 70 0.20 -15.19 3.18
C VAL A 70 -0.42 -14.77 4.50
N SER A 71 0.31 -14.97 5.59
CA SER A 71 -0.07 -14.49 6.92
C SER A 71 1.11 -13.83 7.61
N PHE A 72 0.83 -12.70 8.27
CA PHE A 72 1.81 -11.93 9.00
C PHE A 72 1.43 -11.85 10.47
N GLN A 73 2.36 -12.25 11.33
CA GLN A 73 2.13 -12.40 12.76
C GLN A 73 1.75 -11.05 13.41
N ASN A 74 0.80 -11.12 14.34
CA ASN A 74 0.44 -9.99 15.20
C ASN A 74 1.40 -9.87 16.39
N VAL A 75 1.27 -8.78 17.14
CA VAL A 75 1.84 -8.69 18.49
C VAL A 75 1.19 -9.70 19.43
N SER A 76 1.93 -10.13 20.45
CA SER A 76 1.45 -11.10 21.44
C SER A 76 0.22 -10.64 22.23
N TRP A 77 0.04 -9.31 22.40
CA TRP A 77 -1.13 -8.74 23.08
C TRP A 77 -2.34 -8.52 22.17
N GLY A 78 -2.19 -8.75 20.86
CA GLY A 78 -3.22 -8.56 19.85
C GLY A 78 -4.42 -9.47 20.08
N SER A 79 -5.58 -9.09 19.55
CA SER A 79 -6.82 -9.87 19.75
C SER A 79 -6.86 -11.17 18.94
N ARG A 80 -6.04 -11.27 17.88
CA ARG A 80 -5.88 -12.47 17.06
C ARG A 80 -4.39 -12.69 16.71
N PRO A 81 -3.98 -13.92 16.36
CA PRO A 81 -2.57 -14.25 16.15
C PRO A 81 -1.95 -13.59 14.90
N GLU A 82 -2.75 -13.21 13.90
CA GLU A 82 -2.26 -12.59 12.67
C GLU A 82 -2.73 -11.14 12.52
N LEU A 83 -1.80 -10.24 12.21
CA LEU A 83 -2.10 -8.85 11.88
C LEU A 83 -2.75 -8.78 10.50
N ALA A 84 -2.18 -9.50 9.54
CA ALA A 84 -2.67 -9.57 8.17
C ALA A 84 -2.77 -11.01 7.71
N LYS A 85 -3.84 -11.33 6.99
CA LYS A 85 -3.98 -12.51 6.14
C LYS A 85 -4.32 -12.05 4.74
N ILE A 86 -3.70 -12.64 3.74
CA ILE A 86 -3.95 -12.30 2.34
C ILE A 86 -4.05 -13.62 1.60
N ARG A 87 -5.19 -13.88 0.96
CA ARG A 87 -5.36 -15.11 0.19
C ARG A 87 -4.41 -15.14 -1.00
N ARG A 88 -4.38 -14.07 -1.79
CA ARG A 88 -3.49 -13.97 -2.96
C ARG A 88 -2.82 -12.61 -3.03
N LEU A 89 -1.49 -12.63 -3.14
CA LEU A 89 -0.64 -11.46 -3.29
C LEU A 89 0.09 -11.55 -4.63
N GLU A 90 -0.07 -10.55 -5.49
CA GLU A 90 0.65 -10.47 -6.76
C GLU A 90 1.56 -9.24 -6.80
N ILE A 91 2.82 -9.45 -7.15
CA ILE A 91 3.83 -8.40 -7.24
C ILE A 91 4.43 -8.44 -8.65
N GLN A 92 4.15 -7.41 -9.43
CA GLN A 92 4.64 -7.29 -10.80
C GLN A 92 5.88 -6.40 -10.87
N VAL A 93 6.90 -6.84 -11.59
CA VAL A 93 8.18 -6.14 -11.75
C VAL A 93 8.46 -5.75 -13.20
N ALA A 94 9.19 -4.66 -13.42
CA ALA A 94 9.53 -4.19 -14.76
C ALA A 94 10.73 -4.96 -15.36
N VAL A 95 10.57 -5.51 -16.56
CA VAL A 95 11.63 -6.32 -17.22
C VAL A 95 12.86 -5.50 -17.62
N LEU A 96 12.68 -4.36 -18.31
CA LEU A 96 13.80 -3.57 -18.82
C LEU A 96 14.76 -3.09 -17.70
N PRO A 97 14.27 -2.57 -16.55
CA PRO A 97 15.12 -2.25 -15.42
C PRO A 97 15.85 -3.46 -14.82
N LEU A 98 15.22 -4.65 -14.81
CA LEU A 98 15.85 -5.87 -14.26
C LEU A 98 17.10 -6.29 -15.05
N ILE A 99 17.14 -6.06 -16.36
CA ILE A 99 18.35 -6.28 -17.18
C ILE A 99 19.51 -5.40 -16.67
N ARG A 100 19.20 -4.20 -16.15
CA ARG A 100 20.14 -3.29 -15.51
C ARG A 100 20.31 -3.54 -14.01
N LYS A 101 19.80 -4.67 -13.49
CA LYS A 101 19.79 -5.03 -12.06
C LYS A 101 19.03 -4.04 -11.17
N ILE A 102 18.07 -3.31 -11.74
CA ILE A 102 17.21 -2.38 -11.01
C ILE A 102 15.85 -3.06 -10.84
N ILE A 103 15.44 -3.30 -9.59
CA ILE A 103 14.11 -3.82 -9.28
C ILE A 103 13.16 -2.63 -9.22
N LEU A 104 12.19 -2.61 -10.13
CA LEU A 104 11.13 -1.60 -10.15
C LEU A 104 9.78 -2.32 -10.08
N PHE A 105 9.03 -2.06 -9.01
CA PHE A 105 7.69 -2.61 -8.82
C PHE A 105 6.66 -1.81 -9.63
N LYS A 106 5.90 -2.49 -10.48
CA LYS A 106 4.86 -1.85 -11.32
C LYS A 106 3.49 -1.93 -10.67
N ARG A 107 3.14 -3.13 -10.18
CA ARG A 107 1.80 -3.42 -9.68
C ARG A 107 1.84 -4.27 -8.42
N LEU A 108 0.98 -3.93 -7.47
CA LEU A 108 0.64 -4.74 -6.30
C LEU A 108 -0.84 -5.11 -6.37
N ILE A 109 -1.15 -6.40 -6.30
CA ILE A 109 -2.54 -6.86 -6.19
C ILE A 109 -2.70 -7.66 -4.90
N LEU A 110 -3.73 -7.34 -4.14
CA LEU A 110 -4.12 -8.03 -2.92
C LEU A 110 -5.55 -8.54 -3.11
N ILE A 111 -5.74 -9.85 -3.11
CA ILE A 111 -7.08 -10.46 -3.16
C ILE A 111 -7.42 -11.03 -1.80
N GLU A 112 -8.56 -10.58 -1.29
CA GLU A 112 -9.08 -10.90 0.04
C GLU A 112 -8.09 -10.63 1.18
N PRO A 113 -7.48 -9.43 1.25
CA PRO A 113 -6.68 -9.06 2.42
C PRO A 113 -7.59 -8.83 3.63
N ASP A 114 -7.34 -9.52 4.73
CA ASP A 114 -7.90 -9.25 6.06
C ASP A 114 -6.80 -8.65 6.95
N ILE A 115 -6.90 -7.35 7.20
CA ILE A 115 -5.92 -6.57 7.97
C ILE A 115 -6.57 -6.03 9.24
N LEU A 116 -5.90 -6.25 10.36
CA LEU A 116 -6.31 -5.79 11.69
C LEU A 116 -5.25 -4.87 12.27
N ILE A 117 -5.62 -3.62 12.46
CA ILE A 117 -4.83 -2.62 13.17
C ILE A 117 -5.45 -2.46 14.56
N GLU A 118 -4.63 -2.52 15.59
CA GLU A 118 -5.08 -2.44 16.97
C GLU A 118 -4.21 -1.47 17.74
N THR A 119 -4.83 -0.75 18.67
CA THR A 119 -4.15 0.06 19.67
C THR A 119 -4.47 -0.50 21.04
N ASN A 120 -3.46 -0.75 21.88
CA ASN A 120 -3.67 -1.21 23.26
C ASN A 120 -4.19 -0.06 24.15
N ARG A 121 -4.35 -0.30 25.46
CA ARG A 121 -4.81 0.73 26.41
C ARG A 121 -3.80 1.85 26.63
N ASP A 122 -2.52 1.56 26.42
CA ASP A 122 -1.41 2.51 26.58
C ASP A 122 -1.19 3.38 25.32
N GLY A 123 -1.99 3.19 24.27
CA GLY A 123 -1.86 3.90 23.00
C GLY A 123 -0.86 3.28 22.02
N THR A 124 -0.19 2.18 22.37
CA THR A 124 0.76 1.45 21.52
C THR A 124 0.03 0.74 20.37
N SER A 125 0.52 0.92 19.15
CA SER A 125 -0.06 0.30 17.95
C SER A 125 0.54 -1.09 17.69
N ASN A 126 -0.27 -2.02 17.18
CA ASN A 126 0.24 -3.31 16.68
C ASN A 126 1.03 -3.16 15.37
N LEU A 127 1.17 -1.95 14.82
CA LEU A 127 2.06 -1.61 13.71
C LEU A 127 3.45 -1.14 14.17
N GLU A 128 3.71 -1.07 15.48
CA GLU A 128 5.05 -0.82 15.98
C GLU A 128 5.89 -2.09 15.84
N PHE A 129 6.95 -1.98 15.02
CA PHE A 129 7.87 -3.07 14.75
C PHE A 129 9.16 -2.87 15.53
N LYS A 130 9.65 -3.94 16.16
CA LYS A 130 10.97 -3.94 16.79
C LYS A 130 11.99 -4.12 15.67
N THR A 131 12.66 -3.05 15.24
CA THR A 131 13.79 -3.17 14.30
C THR A 131 14.97 -3.81 15.03
N VAL A 132 15.24 -5.10 14.76
CA VAL A 132 16.27 -5.87 15.49
C VAL A 132 17.70 -5.60 14.98
N LYS A 133 17.90 -4.80 13.93
CA LYS A 133 19.25 -4.42 13.45
C LYS A 133 19.63 -2.97 13.77
N LYS A 134 19.85 -2.69 15.06
CA LYS A 134 20.87 -1.71 15.45
C LYS A 134 22.22 -2.42 15.41
N ARG A 135 22.80 -2.56 14.21
CA ARG A 135 24.23 -2.87 14.10
C ARG A 135 24.97 -1.66 14.67
N VAL A 136 25.70 -1.89 15.74
CA VAL A 136 26.68 -0.98 16.34
C VAL A 136 27.55 -0.40 15.23
N ALA A 137 27.48 0.91 15.04
CA ALA A 137 28.48 1.69 14.33
C ALA A 137 29.00 2.75 15.30
N THR A 138 29.86 2.32 16.21
CA THR A 138 30.79 3.22 16.88
C THR A 138 31.94 3.48 15.89
N LYS A 139 31.91 4.63 15.22
CA LYS A 139 33.03 5.57 15.03
C LYS A 139 32.68 6.57 13.93
N SER A 140 32.93 7.83 14.28
CA SER A 140 32.74 9.06 13.53
C SER A 140 33.31 9.02 12.12
N VAL A 141 32.52 9.45 11.14
CA VAL A 141 32.97 10.16 9.92
C VAL A 141 31.91 11.20 9.58
N GLU A 142 32.40 12.36 9.15
CA GLU A 142 31.75 13.65 8.90
C GLU A 142 30.44 13.64 8.09
N GLU A 143 29.66 14.68 8.35
CA GLU A 143 28.44 15.08 7.67
C GLU A 143 28.61 15.16 6.15
N ALA A 144 28.01 14.21 5.45
CA ALA A 144 27.52 14.41 4.09
C ALA A 144 26.02 14.71 4.16
N PRO A 145 25.47 15.63 3.36
CA PRO A 145 24.05 15.93 3.37
C PRO A 145 23.28 14.70 2.91
N VAL A 146 22.65 14.00 3.86
CA VAL A 146 21.78 12.87 3.59
C VAL A 146 20.53 13.43 2.91
N HIS A 147 20.53 13.46 1.57
CA HIS A 147 19.29 13.38 0.83
C HIS A 147 18.65 12.04 1.20
N GLY A 148 17.79 12.09 2.21
CA GLY A 148 17.04 10.95 2.72
C GLY A 148 16.14 10.41 1.65
N LYS A 149 16.66 9.49 0.83
CA LYS A 149 15.84 8.53 0.10
C LYS A 149 15.16 7.67 1.16
N SER A 150 14.02 8.16 1.66
CA SER A 150 13.14 7.42 2.55
C SER A 150 12.85 6.07 1.90
N ILE A 151 12.87 5.00 2.69
CA ILE A 151 12.53 3.63 2.24
C ILE A 151 11.15 3.60 1.55
N LEU A 152 10.27 4.55 1.89
CA LEU A 152 8.97 4.78 1.24
C LEU A 152 9.09 5.19 -0.24
N SER A 153 10.16 5.87 -0.63
CA SER A 153 10.43 6.20 -2.04
C SER A 153 11.03 5.03 -2.84
N ALA A 154 11.54 4.00 -2.16
CA ALA A 154 12.15 2.81 -2.79
C ALA A 154 11.14 1.69 -3.10
N ILE A 155 9.95 1.73 -2.49
CA ILE A 155 8.85 0.78 -2.71
C ILE A 155 7.61 1.56 -3.17
N ALA A 156 7.75 2.27 -4.30
CA ALA A 156 6.62 2.93 -4.94
C ALA A 156 6.03 1.97 -5.97
N PHE A 157 4.80 1.49 -5.73
CA PHE A 157 4.02 0.81 -6.74
C PHE A 157 3.27 1.85 -7.57
N ASN A 158 3.36 1.77 -8.89
CA ASN A 158 2.59 2.66 -9.77
C ASN A 158 1.11 2.31 -9.77
N ASN A 159 0.77 1.05 -9.47
CA ASN A 159 -0.60 0.58 -9.45
C ASN A 159 -0.80 -0.35 -8.25
N ILE A 160 -1.76 -0.07 -7.40
CA ILE A 160 -2.17 -0.92 -6.30
C ILE A 160 -3.63 -1.27 -6.50
N ARG A 161 -3.95 -2.56 -6.45
CA ARG A 161 -5.32 -3.06 -6.50
C ARG A 161 -5.60 -3.93 -5.27
N ILE A 162 -6.71 -3.68 -4.61
CA ILE A 162 -7.27 -4.56 -3.58
C ILE A 162 -8.63 -5.05 -4.07
N GLU A 163 -8.91 -6.33 -3.91
CA GLU A 163 -10.22 -6.93 -4.16
C GLU A 163 -10.73 -7.63 -2.90
N LYS A 164 -12.00 -7.39 -2.55
CA LYS A 164 -12.69 -8.08 -1.45
C LYS A 164 -11.94 -7.99 -0.10
N GLY A 165 -11.36 -6.84 0.20
CA GLY A 165 -10.58 -6.63 1.43
C GLY A 165 -11.43 -6.38 2.66
N ARG A 166 -10.91 -6.71 3.83
CA ARG A 166 -11.46 -6.37 5.13
C ARG A 166 -10.41 -5.68 5.97
N PHE A 167 -10.73 -4.48 6.44
CA PHE A 167 -9.87 -3.66 7.26
C PHE A 167 -10.56 -3.39 8.58
N THR A 168 -9.94 -3.81 9.67
CA THR A 168 -10.46 -3.58 11.02
C THR A 168 -9.49 -2.73 11.80
N TYR A 169 -9.98 -1.62 12.37
CA TYR A 169 -9.29 -0.84 13.37
C TYR A 169 -9.94 -1.05 14.74
N ASN A 170 -9.18 -1.54 15.71
CA ASN A 170 -9.62 -1.77 17.08
C ASN A 170 -8.89 -0.84 18.05
N GLY A 171 -9.53 0.27 18.42
CA GLY A 171 -9.01 1.21 19.40
C GLY A 171 -9.41 0.80 20.81
N ARG A 172 -8.56 0.04 21.53
CA ARG A 172 -8.90 -0.43 22.89
C ARG A 172 -8.92 0.70 23.92
N GLN A 173 -8.24 1.81 23.65
CA GLN A 173 -8.30 3.02 24.47
C GLN A 173 -9.66 3.72 24.37
N SER A 174 -10.25 3.79 23.17
CA SER A 174 -11.58 4.39 22.96
C SER A 174 -12.73 3.41 23.10
N GLY A 175 -12.43 2.10 23.15
CA GLY A 175 -13.43 1.03 23.12
C GLY A 175 -14.14 0.90 21.76
N ARG A 176 -13.62 1.54 20.71
CA ARG A 176 -14.27 1.59 19.39
C ARG A 176 -13.59 0.65 18.41
N THR A 177 -14.41 -0.12 17.71
CA THR A 177 -13.98 -0.95 16.59
C THR A 177 -14.63 -0.44 15.31
N TYR A 178 -13.83 -0.28 14.26
CA TYR A 178 -14.26 0.15 12.94
C TYR A 178 -13.89 -0.94 11.95
N THR A 179 -14.87 -1.44 11.19
CA THR A 179 -14.63 -2.43 10.14
C THR A 179 -15.11 -1.89 8.81
N ILE A 180 -14.20 -1.85 7.84
CA ILE A 180 -14.44 -1.50 6.46
C ILE A 180 -14.29 -2.77 5.63
N ASN A 181 -15.31 -3.08 4.83
CA ASN A 181 -15.22 -4.11 3.81
C ASN A 181 -15.08 -3.40 2.46
N LEU A 182 -13.99 -3.67 1.74
CA LEU A 182 -13.73 -3.14 0.40
C LEU A 182 -14.12 -4.18 -0.62
N GLU A 183 -14.99 -3.82 -1.55
CA GLU A 183 -15.18 -4.60 -2.77
C GLU A 183 -13.98 -4.42 -3.69
N SER A 184 -13.54 -3.17 -3.85
CA SER A 184 -12.36 -2.82 -4.64
C SER A 184 -11.66 -1.57 -4.12
N ALA A 185 -10.33 -1.55 -4.13
CA ALA A 185 -9.54 -0.32 -4.06
C ALA A 185 -8.56 -0.29 -5.22
N ILE A 186 -8.44 0.84 -5.90
CA ILE A 186 -7.49 1.04 -6.99
C ILE A 186 -6.76 2.35 -6.73
N ALA A 187 -5.44 2.28 -6.57
CA ALA A 187 -4.58 3.45 -6.53
C ALA A 187 -3.64 3.43 -7.75
N VAL A 188 -3.56 4.53 -8.50
CA VAL A 188 -2.69 4.66 -9.67
C VAL A 188 -1.88 5.93 -9.54
N ALA A 189 -0.56 5.81 -9.66
CA ALA A 189 0.33 6.95 -9.80
C ALA A 189 0.28 7.47 -11.24
N ASP A 190 -0.07 8.74 -11.39
CA ASP A 190 -0.17 9.42 -12.67
C ASP A 190 1.22 9.98 -13.09
N PRO A 191 1.45 10.25 -14.39
CA PRO A 191 2.74 10.72 -14.89
C PRO A 191 3.22 12.05 -14.29
N ASP A 192 2.29 12.89 -13.83
CA ASP A 192 2.57 14.14 -13.12
C ASP A 192 2.96 13.94 -11.64
N GLY A 193 2.96 12.68 -11.19
CA GLY A 193 3.28 12.26 -9.84
C GLY A 193 2.10 12.27 -8.88
N SER A 194 0.91 12.71 -9.29
CA SER A 194 -0.31 12.59 -8.48
C SER A 194 -0.76 11.13 -8.34
N VAL A 195 -1.66 10.86 -7.40
CA VAL A 195 -2.20 9.52 -7.17
C VAL A 195 -3.72 9.57 -7.25
N SER A 196 -4.27 8.90 -8.24
CA SER A 196 -5.70 8.65 -8.38
C SER A 196 -6.12 7.43 -7.55
N LEU A 197 -7.05 7.60 -6.62
CA LEU A 197 -7.58 6.57 -5.73
C LEU A 197 -9.08 6.39 -5.96
N LYS A 198 -9.51 5.13 -6.14
CA LYS A 198 -10.93 4.75 -6.21
C LYS A 198 -11.21 3.64 -5.21
N LEU A 199 -12.18 3.84 -4.33
CA LEU A 199 -12.61 2.86 -3.33
C LEU A 199 -14.09 2.57 -3.49
N ASN A 200 -14.46 1.29 -3.48
CA ASN A 200 -15.84 0.83 -3.39
C ASN A 200 -15.91 -0.17 -2.24
N GLY A 201 -16.92 -0.04 -1.38
CA GLY A 201 -17.06 -0.92 -0.23
C GLY A 201 -18.25 -0.58 0.64
N GLY A 202 -18.20 -1.04 1.88
CA GLY A 202 -19.20 -0.77 2.89
C GLY A 202 -18.60 -0.56 4.27
N TYR A 203 -19.25 0.31 5.04
CA TYR A 203 -18.95 0.60 6.44
C TYR A 203 -20.27 0.62 7.22
N ASN A 204 -20.35 -0.12 8.33
CA ASN A 204 -21.60 -0.30 9.10
C ASN A 204 -22.83 -0.65 8.24
N SER A 205 -22.65 -1.58 7.30
CA SER A 205 -23.68 -2.01 6.32
C SER A 205 -24.18 -0.92 5.37
N LYS A 206 -23.53 0.25 5.32
CA LYS A 206 -23.81 1.30 4.35
C LYS A 206 -22.76 1.25 3.23
N PRO A 207 -23.17 1.11 1.96
CA PRO A 207 -22.22 1.16 0.86
C PRO A 207 -21.62 2.56 0.77
N PHE A 208 -20.36 2.62 0.36
CA PHE A 208 -19.68 3.86 0.04
C PHE A 208 -18.91 3.75 -1.26
N ARG A 209 -18.73 4.89 -1.92
CA ARG A 209 -17.83 5.04 -3.07
C ARG A 209 -16.98 6.27 -2.85
N VAL A 210 -15.67 6.15 -3.00
CA VAL A 210 -14.73 7.26 -2.87
C VAL A 210 -13.93 7.38 -4.15
N ASN A 211 -13.82 8.59 -4.68
CA ASN A 211 -12.84 8.96 -5.69
C ASN A 211 -11.96 10.04 -5.11
N ALA A 212 -10.64 9.91 -5.22
CA ALA A 212 -9.72 10.94 -4.76
C ALA A 212 -8.55 11.10 -5.74
N THR A 213 -8.05 12.32 -5.82
CA THR A 213 -6.79 12.68 -6.46
C THR A 213 -5.91 13.29 -5.37
N LEU A 214 -4.78 12.66 -5.13
CA LEU A 214 -3.85 12.97 -4.06
C LEU A 214 -2.52 13.46 -4.65
N GLY A 215 -1.80 14.26 -3.89
CA GLY A 215 -0.43 14.64 -4.25
C GLY A 215 0.53 13.44 -4.28
N SER A 216 1.73 13.68 -4.79
CA SER A 216 2.77 12.65 -4.85
C SER A 216 3.13 12.08 -3.49
N VAL A 217 3.29 10.75 -3.41
CA VAL A 217 3.80 10.05 -2.22
C VAL A 217 5.18 10.58 -1.82
N ALA A 218 6.00 11.00 -2.80
CA ALA A 218 7.31 11.59 -2.55
C ALA A 218 7.25 12.94 -1.80
N ALA A 219 6.12 13.66 -1.91
CA ALA A 219 5.92 14.92 -1.19
C ALA A 219 5.53 14.69 0.28
N LEU A 220 5.11 13.49 0.68
CA LEU A 220 4.79 13.20 2.08
C LEU A 220 6.00 13.35 3.01
N THR A 221 7.20 13.07 2.52
CA THR A 221 8.45 13.16 3.30
C THR A 221 9.15 14.51 3.20
N ASP A 222 8.62 15.44 2.40
CA ASP A 222 9.17 16.78 2.23
C ASP A 222 8.29 17.78 2.99
N PRO A 223 8.77 18.32 4.13
CA PRO A 223 7.96 19.17 5.01
C PRO A 223 7.60 20.53 4.38
N VAL A 224 8.24 20.90 3.27
CA VAL A 224 8.00 22.18 2.57
C VAL A 224 6.99 22.00 1.45
N LYS A 225 6.87 20.80 0.87
CA LYS A 225 5.95 20.56 -0.24
C LYS A 225 4.49 20.56 0.21
N ILE A 226 3.69 21.27 -0.57
CA ILE A 226 2.24 21.25 -0.46
C ILE A 226 1.72 19.97 -1.10
N TRP A 227 0.92 19.22 -0.36
CA TRP A 227 0.33 17.97 -0.81
C TRP A 227 -1.16 18.20 -1.10
N PRO A 228 -1.56 18.32 -2.38
CA PRO A 228 -2.96 18.54 -2.74
C PRO A 228 -3.81 17.31 -2.40
N VAL A 229 -5.06 17.56 -2.05
CA VAL A 229 -6.07 16.53 -1.81
C VAL A 229 -7.39 16.98 -2.41
N LYS A 230 -7.92 16.16 -3.31
CA LYS A 230 -9.28 16.26 -3.79
C LYS A 230 -9.95 14.92 -3.60
N LEU A 231 -11.08 14.90 -2.91
CA LEU A 231 -11.81 13.68 -2.60
C LEU A 231 -13.30 13.93 -2.73
N THR A 232 -14.01 13.00 -3.34
CA THR A 232 -15.47 12.93 -3.33
C THR A 232 -15.89 11.55 -2.83
N SER A 233 -16.78 11.53 -1.85
CA SER A 233 -17.29 10.31 -1.23
C SER A 233 -18.82 10.33 -1.23
N ASP A 234 -19.42 9.25 -1.73
CA ASP A 234 -20.84 8.96 -1.57
C ASP A 234 -21.01 7.93 -0.46
N ILE A 235 -21.79 8.24 0.58
CA ILE A 235 -22.11 7.32 1.67
C ILE A 235 -23.46 7.69 2.29
N ALA A 236 -24.31 6.69 2.56
CA ALA A 236 -25.61 6.89 3.23
C ALA A 236 -26.46 8.04 2.63
N ASP A 237 -26.61 8.05 1.30
CA ASP A 237 -27.35 9.08 0.53
C ASP A 237 -26.83 10.51 0.73
N SER A 238 -25.55 10.63 1.09
CA SER A 238 -24.84 11.90 1.23
C SER A 238 -23.60 11.90 0.35
N THR A 239 -23.30 13.04 -0.26
CA THR A 239 -22.08 13.29 -1.00
C THR A 239 -21.23 14.27 -0.20
N ILE A 240 -19.99 13.89 0.07
CA ILE A 240 -18.99 14.69 0.76
C ILE A 240 -17.88 15.00 -0.24
N THR A 241 -17.49 16.26 -0.36
CA THR A 241 -16.32 16.67 -1.13
C THR A 241 -15.33 17.36 -0.21
N ILE A 242 -14.07 16.99 -0.35
CA ILE A 242 -12.92 17.62 0.31
C ILE A 242 -12.01 18.11 -0.80
N ASP A 243 -11.70 19.41 -0.79
CA ASP A 243 -10.75 20.01 -1.72
C ASP A 243 -9.78 20.90 -0.94
N GLY A 244 -8.50 20.88 -1.31
CA GLY A 244 -7.49 21.70 -0.67
C GLY A 244 -6.11 21.06 -0.68
N ALA A 245 -5.33 21.40 0.34
CA ALA A 245 -3.97 20.90 0.45
C ALA A 245 -3.47 20.86 1.90
N VAL A 246 -2.44 20.06 2.12
CA VAL A 246 -1.80 19.84 3.41
C VAL A 246 -0.31 20.10 3.31
N ARG A 247 0.27 20.88 4.23
CA ARG A 247 1.72 21.11 4.32
C ARG A 247 2.31 20.32 5.47
N ASP A 248 3.32 19.49 5.20
CA ASP A 248 3.84 18.49 6.16
C ASP A 248 2.73 17.53 6.64
N PRO A 249 2.21 16.65 5.74
CA PRO A 249 1.12 15.74 6.06
C PRO A 249 1.46 14.74 7.16
N ILE A 250 2.72 14.34 7.28
CA ILE A 250 3.18 13.39 8.31
C ILE A 250 2.99 13.97 9.72
N LYS A 251 3.20 15.29 9.89
CA LYS A 251 2.97 15.96 11.18
C LYS A 251 1.58 16.56 11.32
N GLY A 252 0.71 16.41 10.31
CA GLY A 252 -0.65 16.97 10.30
C GLY A 252 -0.68 18.50 10.40
N LYS A 253 0.30 19.20 9.82
CA LYS A 253 0.37 20.67 9.86
C LYS A 253 -0.22 21.29 8.60
N GLY A 254 -0.44 22.61 8.64
CA GLY A 254 -0.79 23.42 7.47
C GLY A 254 -1.98 22.90 6.65
N LEU A 255 -3.03 22.46 7.34
CA LEU A 255 -4.25 21.96 6.73
C LEU A 255 -5.06 23.15 6.18
N SER A 256 -5.20 23.22 4.86
CA SER A 256 -6.03 24.19 4.16
C SER A 256 -7.03 23.43 3.32
N ILE A 257 -8.15 23.05 3.93
CA ILE A 257 -9.18 22.21 3.30
C ILE A 257 -10.53 22.91 3.34
N THR A 258 -11.30 22.73 2.28
CA THR A 258 -12.71 23.05 2.20
C THR A 258 -13.47 21.73 2.18
N VAL A 259 -14.45 21.59 3.07
CA VAL A 259 -15.34 20.43 3.12
C VAL A 259 -16.73 20.90 2.75
N THR A 260 -17.30 20.35 1.69
CA THR A 260 -18.70 20.53 1.32
C THR A 260 -19.43 19.21 1.46
N ALA A 261 -20.64 19.23 1.98
CA ALA A 261 -21.44 18.04 2.15
C ALA A 261 -22.90 18.33 1.77
N THR A 262 -23.51 17.40 1.06
CA THR A 262 -24.94 17.42 0.73
C THR A 262 -25.53 16.09 1.13
N GLY A 263 -26.63 16.10 1.87
CA GLY A 263 -27.26 14.89 2.37
C GLY A 263 -28.56 15.22 3.10
N ARG A 264 -29.26 14.18 3.58
CA ARG A 264 -30.56 14.36 4.23
C ARG A 264 -30.46 14.96 5.64
N SER A 265 -29.40 14.67 6.38
CA SER A 265 -29.28 15.03 7.79
C SER A 265 -27.83 14.95 8.29
N ILE A 266 -27.34 16.04 8.90
CA ILE A 266 -26.03 16.07 9.57
C ILE A 266 -25.99 15.08 10.76
N PRO A 267 -27.00 15.02 11.66
CA PRO A 267 -27.01 14.02 12.72
C PRO A 267 -26.93 12.57 12.22
N GLU A 268 -27.56 12.23 11.09
CA GLU A 268 -27.52 10.86 10.54
C GLU A 268 -26.12 10.47 10.09
N ILE A 269 -25.41 11.37 9.40
CA ILE A 269 -24.05 11.08 8.94
C ILE A 269 -23.07 10.99 10.10
N LEU A 270 -23.20 11.85 11.10
CA LEU A 270 -22.33 11.83 12.29
C LEU A 270 -22.54 10.57 13.14
N LYS A 271 -23.79 10.10 13.27
CA LYS A 271 -24.11 8.83 13.95
C LYS A 271 -23.41 7.64 13.30
N LEU A 272 -23.21 7.64 11.97
CA LEU A 272 -22.50 6.56 11.28
C LEU A 272 -21.06 6.38 11.80
N PHE A 273 -20.42 7.49 12.19
CA PHE A 273 -19.04 7.53 12.69
C PHE A 273 -18.97 7.58 14.22
N ASN A 274 -20.09 7.33 14.92
CA ASN A 274 -20.21 7.47 16.37
C ASN A 274 -19.73 8.85 16.87
N ILE A 275 -20.02 9.90 16.10
CA ILE A 275 -19.81 11.29 16.47
C ILE A 275 -21.13 11.79 17.07
N THR A 276 -21.13 12.04 18.37
CA THR A 276 -22.32 12.46 19.14
C THR A 276 -22.35 13.96 19.41
N TYR A 277 -21.27 14.68 19.09
CA TYR A 277 -21.13 16.11 19.30
C TYR A 277 -21.04 16.82 17.97
N ILE A 278 -21.94 17.79 17.76
CA ILE A 278 -21.85 18.77 16.67
C ILE A 278 -21.24 20.02 17.32
N PRO A 279 -20.02 20.44 16.93
CA PRO A 279 -19.50 21.72 17.41
C PRO A 279 -20.44 22.85 17.01
N ASP A 280 -20.51 23.90 17.83
CA ASP A 280 -21.19 25.13 17.43
C ASP A 280 -20.53 25.64 16.14
N LEU A 281 -21.29 25.59 15.04
CA LEU A 281 -20.80 25.90 13.70
C LEU A 281 -20.76 27.42 13.44
N GLY A 282 -21.21 28.22 14.42
CA GLY A 282 -21.39 29.67 14.24
C GLY A 282 -22.54 29.98 13.26
N PRO A 283 -22.72 31.26 12.92
CA PRO A 283 -23.70 31.66 11.91
C PRO A 283 -23.34 31.09 10.53
N PHE A 284 -24.35 30.60 9.81
CA PHE A 284 -24.26 30.10 8.44
C PHE A 284 -25.07 31.01 7.51
N ASP A 285 -24.55 31.31 6.33
CA ASP A 285 -25.26 31.91 5.19
C ASP A 285 -25.41 30.88 4.06
#